data_AF-A0AAN8SQ13-F1
#
_entry.id   AF-A0AAN8SQ13-F1
#
_cell.length_a   1.000
_cell.length_b   1.000
_cell.length_c   1.000
_cell.angle_alpha   90.00
_cell.angle_beta   90.00
_cell.angle_gamma   90.00
#
_symmetry.space_group_name_H-M   'P 1'
#
loop_
_entity.id
_entity.type
_entity.pdbx_description
1 polymer ?
#
loop_
_entity_poly.entity_id
_entity_poly.type
_entity_poly.pdbx_seq_one_letter_code
_entity_poly.pdbx_strand_id
1 'polypeptide(L)'
;MGYAVMLLLVFLCHEVSSISILPHKHQTISLLKFKNTFTIDPSASGDCHPKTSSWNTSRDCCSWDGVICDDITGHVIELDLRCSGLVGTIDSNSSLFQLSHLQRLDLSFNNFSNSHISPEFGKFSNLKNLDLSHSYFSGQIPYEISHLSNLQSLCLSDNSIRLGPQNFEMLLQNLTQLRELDLTSINISSTIPLNFSSHLTTLSLFETGLYGLIPESIFHLPNLETLDLSSNYELSGYFPKTKWNSSASLVELHLSSVNFSCNLPESLGYHLTSVRYSSSLQP
;
A
#
# COMPACT_ATOMS: atom_id res chain seq x y z
N MET A 1 -29.62 79.69 -10.46
CA MET A 1 -28.71 79.08 -9.45
C MET A 1 -28.76 77.59 -9.67
N GLY A 2 -27.66 77.01 -10.16
CA GLY A 2 -27.58 75.63 -10.59
C GLY A 2 -27.22 74.69 -9.44
N TYR A 3 -27.76 73.47 -9.52
CA TYR A 3 -27.24 72.32 -8.79
C TYR A 3 -27.06 71.18 -9.78
N ALA A 4 -25.80 70.95 -10.18
CA ALA A 4 -25.38 69.73 -10.82
C ALA A 4 -25.03 68.73 -9.71
N VAL A 5 -25.82 67.68 -9.57
CA VAL A 5 -25.49 66.55 -8.70
C VAL A 5 -24.66 65.58 -9.52
N MET A 6 -23.33 65.71 -9.42
CA MET A 6 -22.37 64.73 -9.93
C MET A 6 -22.27 63.58 -8.92
N LEU A 7 -22.55 62.37 -9.39
CA LEU A 7 -22.31 61.11 -8.69
C LEU A 7 -20.80 60.89 -8.52
N LEU A 8 -20.35 60.68 -7.28
CA LEU A 8 -19.08 60.03 -6.97
C LEU A 8 -19.38 58.89 -5.98
N LEU A 9 -19.76 57.74 -6.53
CA LEU A 9 -19.66 56.46 -5.83
C LEU A 9 -18.18 56.13 -5.69
N VAL A 10 -17.62 56.42 -4.52
CA VAL A 10 -16.30 55.92 -4.14
C VAL A 10 -16.44 54.41 -3.94
N PHE A 11 -16.00 53.63 -4.93
CA PHE A 11 -15.70 52.22 -4.76
C PHE A 11 -14.54 52.12 -3.76
N LEU A 12 -14.86 51.92 -2.49
CA LEU A 12 -13.92 51.32 -1.55
C LEU A 12 -13.77 49.85 -1.98
N CYS A 13 -12.82 49.61 -2.88
CA CYS A 13 -12.22 48.30 -3.04
C CYS A 13 -11.47 48.03 -1.73
N HIS A 14 -12.20 47.58 -0.71
CA HIS A 14 -11.57 46.86 0.38
C HIS A 14 -11.08 45.56 -0.23
N GLU A 15 -9.77 45.49 -0.43
CA GLU A 15 -9.03 44.25 -0.41
C GLU A 15 -9.64 43.38 0.67
N VAL A 16 -10.45 42.40 0.25
CA VAL A 16 -10.60 41.19 1.04
C VAL A 16 -9.22 40.56 0.94
N SER A 17 -8.30 40.99 1.82
CA SER A 17 -7.13 40.19 2.11
C SER A 17 -7.73 38.89 2.60
N SER A 18 -7.71 37.88 1.74
CA SER A 18 -7.95 36.51 2.13
C SER A 18 -6.92 36.23 3.22
N ILE A 19 -7.34 36.41 4.47
CA ILE A 19 -6.64 35.84 5.61
C ILE A 19 -6.77 34.34 5.37
N SER A 20 -5.80 33.77 4.66
CA SER A 20 -5.57 32.34 4.61
C SER A 20 -5.18 31.96 6.04
N ILE A 21 -6.18 31.68 6.86
CA ILE A 21 -6.03 31.08 8.18
C ILE A 21 -5.13 29.87 7.97
N LEU A 22 -3.86 29.91 8.40
CA LEU A 22 -2.90 28.80 8.29
C LEU A 22 -3.35 27.63 9.20
N PRO A 23 -3.94 26.54 8.68
CA PRO A 23 -4.23 25.34 9.45
C PRO A 23 -3.06 24.33 9.34
N HIS A 24 -2.08 24.58 8.47
CA HIS A 24 -1.10 23.59 8.01
C HIS A 24 0.22 23.59 8.78
N LYS A 25 0.48 24.59 9.64
CA LYS A 25 1.78 24.73 10.33
C LYS A 25 2.16 23.48 11.12
N HIS A 26 1.19 22.78 11.69
CA HIS A 26 1.45 21.54 12.43
C HIS A 26 1.95 20.43 11.50
N GLN A 27 1.30 20.21 10.35
CA GLN A 27 1.69 19.16 9.38
C GLN A 27 3.04 19.46 8.74
N THR A 28 3.31 20.73 8.40
CA THR A 28 4.65 21.19 7.96
C THR A 28 5.72 20.84 8.99
N ILE A 29 5.46 21.09 10.28
CA ILE A 29 6.40 20.76 11.37
C ILE A 29 6.55 19.24 11.50
N SER A 30 5.47 18.46 11.43
CA SER A 30 5.51 17.00 11.49
C SER A 30 6.34 16.40 10.36
N LEU A 31 6.17 16.91 9.13
CA LEU A 31 6.94 16.51 7.96
C LEU A 31 8.42 16.89 8.08
N LEU A 32 8.75 18.11 8.53
CA LEU A 32 10.15 18.51 8.73
C LEU A 32 10.83 17.72 9.85
N LYS A 33 10.11 17.44 10.95
CA LYS A 33 10.61 16.54 12.01
C LYS A 33 10.86 15.14 11.48
N PHE A 34 9.95 14.62 10.64
CA PHE A 34 10.10 13.31 10.01
C PHE A 34 11.30 13.29 9.07
N LYS A 35 11.46 14.30 8.21
CA LYS A 35 12.64 14.44 7.35
C LYS A 35 13.95 14.38 8.14
N ASN A 36 14.00 15.01 9.32
CA ASN A 36 15.21 15.07 10.14
C ASN A 36 15.57 13.74 10.83
N THR A 37 14.73 12.70 10.75
CA THR A 37 15.08 11.35 11.26
C THR A 37 15.84 10.51 10.23
N PHE A 38 16.04 11.02 9.01
CA PHE A 38 16.70 10.29 7.93
C PHE A 38 17.93 11.01 7.41
N THR A 39 18.86 10.22 6.89
CA THR A 39 19.90 10.71 5.99
C THR A 39 19.55 10.34 4.55
N ILE A 40 20.15 11.04 3.59
CA ILE A 40 20.04 10.71 2.17
C ILE A 40 21.29 9.94 1.74
N ASP A 41 21.10 8.73 1.25
CA ASP A 41 22.14 7.94 0.58
C ASP A 41 21.68 7.63 -0.86
N PRO A 42 22.20 8.35 -1.86
CA PRO A 42 21.87 8.10 -3.26
C PRO A 42 22.31 6.71 -3.74
N SER A 43 23.27 6.06 -3.07
CA SER A 43 23.71 4.71 -3.43
C SER A 43 22.74 3.62 -2.97
N ALA A 44 21.82 3.94 -2.05
CA ALA A 44 20.81 3.02 -1.56
C ALA A 44 19.69 2.76 -2.59
N SER A 45 19.60 3.54 -3.67
CA SER A 45 18.48 3.50 -4.61
C SER A 45 18.90 4.10 -5.97
N GLY A 46 18.89 3.34 -7.08
CA GLY A 46 19.49 3.67 -8.39
C GLY A 46 19.22 5.07 -8.99
N ASP A 47 18.40 5.19 -10.05
CA ASP A 47 17.99 6.49 -10.67
C ASP A 47 16.98 7.26 -9.78
N CYS A 48 17.20 7.24 -8.47
CA CYS A 48 16.30 7.81 -7.47
C CYS A 48 16.67 9.26 -7.13
N HIS A 49 15.67 10.07 -6.79
CA HIS A 49 15.88 11.46 -6.38
C HIS A 49 15.29 11.73 -5.00
N PRO A 50 16.01 12.41 -4.10
CA PRO A 50 15.51 12.70 -2.76
C PRO A 50 14.44 13.78 -2.78
N LYS A 51 13.15 13.38 -2.84
CA LYS A 51 11.97 14.26 -2.84
C LYS A 51 11.96 15.24 -1.66
N THR A 52 12.46 14.80 -0.51
CA THR A 52 12.59 15.64 0.70
C THR A 52 13.52 16.84 0.51
N SER A 53 14.28 16.94 -0.58
CA SER A 53 15.13 18.11 -0.90
C SER A 53 14.33 19.39 -1.12
N SER A 54 13.11 19.27 -1.64
CA SER A 54 12.21 20.43 -1.83
C SER A 54 11.63 20.95 -0.51
N TRP A 55 11.68 20.16 0.57
CA TRP A 55 11.02 20.45 1.83
C TRP A 55 11.76 21.52 2.62
N ASN A 56 11.17 22.70 2.73
CA ASN A 56 11.73 23.84 3.44
C ASN A 56 10.64 24.78 3.97
N THR A 57 10.97 25.58 4.98
CA THR A 57 10.03 26.48 5.66
C THR A 57 9.63 27.72 4.84
N SER A 58 10.20 27.94 3.65
CA SER A 58 9.90 29.11 2.82
C SER A 58 8.70 28.93 1.90
N ARG A 59 8.18 27.71 1.78
CA ARG A 59 7.03 27.36 0.94
C ARG A 59 6.01 26.53 1.72
N ASP A 60 4.77 26.55 1.23
CA ASP A 60 3.72 25.66 1.72
C ASP A 60 4.13 24.19 1.49
N CYS A 61 3.89 23.32 2.48
CA CYS A 61 4.19 21.90 2.35
C CYS A 61 3.39 21.22 1.24
N CYS A 62 2.23 21.76 0.87
CA CYS A 62 1.45 21.25 -0.26
C CYS A 62 2.11 21.50 -1.63
N SER A 63 3.22 22.26 -1.68
CA SER A 63 4.04 22.46 -2.88
C SER A 63 5.34 21.65 -2.86
N TRP A 64 5.54 20.82 -1.85
CA TRP A 64 6.73 19.99 -1.73
C TRP A 64 6.60 18.72 -2.56
N ASP A 65 7.70 18.30 -3.19
CA ASP A 65 7.75 17.04 -3.92
C ASP A 65 7.38 15.88 -2.98
N GLY A 66 6.51 15.00 -3.47
CA GLY A 66 6.02 13.86 -2.71
C GLY A 66 4.94 14.19 -1.67
N VAL A 67 4.48 15.44 -1.55
CA VAL A 67 3.39 15.81 -0.63
C VAL A 67 2.20 16.29 -1.44
N ILE A 68 1.05 15.63 -1.26
CA ILE A 68 -0.21 16.05 -1.86
C ILE A 68 -1.21 16.36 -0.74
N CYS A 69 -1.84 17.52 -0.86
CA CYS A 69 -2.88 17.98 0.04
C CYS A 69 -4.26 17.90 -0.61
N ASP A 70 -5.28 17.77 0.21
CA ASP A 70 -6.67 17.89 -0.20
C ASP A 70 -6.97 19.35 -0.61
N ASP A 71 -7.55 19.54 -1.81
CA ASP A 71 -7.75 20.88 -2.38
C ASP A 71 -8.72 21.77 -1.57
N ILE A 72 -9.55 21.17 -0.72
CA ILE A 72 -10.58 21.89 0.05
C ILE A 72 -10.10 22.17 1.47
N THR A 73 -9.59 21.14 2.16
CA THR A 73 -9.18 21.21 3.56
C THR A 73 -7.71 21.59 3.74
N GLY A 74 -6.90 21.42 2.69
CA GLY A 74 -5.44 21.58 2.69
C GLY A 74 -4.70 20.56 3.55
N HIS A 75 -5.37 19.52 4.06
CA HIS A 75 -4.69 18.47 4.83
C HIS A 75 -3.83 17.60 3.92
N VAL A 76 -2.67 17.16 4.41
CA VAL A 76 -1.82 16.19 3.72
C VAL A 76 -2.58 14.86 3.66
N ILE A 77 -2.91 14.43 2.44
CA ILE A 77 -3.63 13.20 2.17
C ILE A 77 -2.75 12.15 1.49
N GLU A 78 -1.64 12.56 0.91
CA GLU A 78 -0.69 11.62 0.32
C GLU A 78 0.75 12.06 0.58
N LEU A 79 1.55 11.07 0.96
CA LEU A 79 2.99 11.17 1.11
C LEU A 79 3.64 10.08 0.25
N ASP A 80 4.19 10.48 -0.88
CA ASP A 80 4.99 9.65 -1.78
C ASP A 80 6.48 9.97 -1.59
N LEU A 81 7.18 9.08 -0.89
CA LEU A 81 8.62 9.09 -0.71
C LEU A 81 9.28 7.86 -1.35
N ARG A 82 8.60 7.21 -2.30
CA ARG A 82 9.18 6.11 -3.06
C ARG A 82 10.52 6.52 -3.66
N CYS A 83 11.53 5.64 -3.58
CA CYS A 83 12.81 5.81 -4.29
C CYS A 83 13.41 7.20 -4.02
N SER A 84 13.57 7.53 -2.73
CA SER A 84 14.06 8.83 -2.26
C SER A 84 15.42 8.76 -1.56
N GLY A 85 16.08 7.61 -1.59
CA GLY A 85 17.38 7.39 -0.95
C GLY A 85 17.34 7.59 0.57
N LEU A 86 16.18 7.42 1.22
CA LEU A 86 16.03 7.63 2.65
C LEU A 86 16.70 6.48 3.41
N VAL A 87 17.59 6.82 4.34
CA VAL A 87 18.21 5.87 5.27
C VAL A 87 17.90 6.30 6.70
N GLY A 88 17.32 5.41 7.50
CA GLY A 88 17.09 5.67 8.92
C GLY A 88 16.01 4.79 9.55
N THR A 89 15.42 5.27 10.65
CA THR A 89 14.44 4.54 11.46
C THR A 89 13.06 5.20 11.46
N ILE A 90 12.00 4.38 11.47
CA ILE A 90 10.63 4.81 11.75
C ILE A 90 10.23 4.28 13.13
N ASP A 91 10.54 5.06 14.16
CA ASP A 91 10.20 4.71 15.55
C ASP A 91 8.71 4.96 15.84
N SER A 92 8.13 4.25 16.82
CA SER A 92 6.72 4.40 17.20
C SER A 92 6.31 5.81 17.65
N ASN A 93 7.25 6.68 18.01
CA ASN A 93 7.00 8.09 18.34
C ASN A 93 7.25 9.05 17.16
N SER A 94 7.45 8.51 15.95
CA SER A 94 7.69 9.28 14.73
C SER A 94 6.57 10.30 14.50
N SER A 95 6.95 11.51 14.06
CA SER A 95 5.99 12.54 13.70
C SER A 95 5.16 12.21 12.46
N LEU A 96 5.53 11.17 11.70
CA LEU A 96 4.73 10.62 10.62
C LEU A 96 3.31 10.27 11.08
N PHE A 97 3.17 9.67 12.26
CA PHE A 97 1.88 9.23 12.81
C PHE A 97 0.97 10.38 13.25
N GLN A 98 1.41 11.63 13.12
CA GLN A 98 0.58 12.82 13.35
C GLN A 98 -0.21 13.24 12.09
N LEU A 99 0.07 12.65 10.93
CA LEU A 99 -0.62 12.93 9.67
C LEU A 99 -1.90 12.08 9.56
N SER A 100 -2.86 12.32 10.44
CA SER A 100 -4.09 11.49 10.60
C SER A 100 -5.03 11.48 9.38
N HIS A 101 -4.82 12.36 8.42
CA HIS A 101 -5.63 12.47 7.20
C HIS A 101 -5.03 11.73 6.00
N LEU A 102 -3.88 11.06 6.17
CA LEU A 102 -3.26 10.29 5.09
C LEU A 102 -4.22 9.23 4.55
N GLN A 103 -4.33 9.23 3.22
CA GLN A 103 -5.02 8.27 2.39
C GLN A 103 -4.02 7.41 1.61
N ARG A 104 -2.85 7.94 1.27
CA ARG A 104 -1.77 7.18 0.64
C ARG A 104 -0.43 7.45 1.31
N LEU A 105 0.30 6.38 1.60
CA LEU A 105 1.66 6.42 2.11
C LEU A 105 2.51 5.44 1.31
N ASP A 106 3.48 5.98 0.57
CA ASP A 106 4.43 5.20 -0.20
C ASP A 106 5.84 5.52 0.31
N LEU A 107 6.46 4.54 0.96
CA LEU A 107 7.83 4.60 1.47
C LEU A 107 8.74 3.60 0.75
N SER A 108 8.27 3.01 -0.35
CA SER A 108 8.95 1.90 -1.03
C SER A 108 10.32 2.28 -1.61
N PHE A 109 11.18 1.29 -1.86
CA PHE A 109 12.51 1.51 -2.45
C PHE A 109 13.38 2.51 -1.67
N ASN A 110 13.39 2.41 -0.33
CA ASN A 110 14.28 3.14 0.56
C ASN A 110 15.08 2.17 1.45
N ASN A 111 15.85 2.66 2.41
CA ASN A 111 16.59 1.81 3.35
C ASN A 111 16.16 2.06 4.80
N PHE A 112 15.18 1.28 5.24
CA PHE A 112 14.71 1.24 6.63
C PHE A 112 15.16 -0.03 7.34
N SER A 113 16.37 -0.53 7.05
CA SER A 113 16.96 -1.75 7.62
C SER A 113 16.94 -1.86 9.15
N ASN A 114 16.95 -0.72 9.84
CA ASN A 114 16.88 -0.64 11.30
C ASN A 114 15.45 -0.42 11.85
N SER A 115 14.44 -0.49 11.00
CA SER A 115 13.04 -0.27 11.36
C SER A 115 12.25 -1.58 11.40
N HIS A 116 11.29 -1.60 12.32
CA HIS A 116 10.17 -2.54 12.30
C HIS A 116 8.93 -1.82 11.77
N ILE A 117 7.95 -2.56 11.26
CA ILE A 117 6.62 -1.99 10.99
C ILE A 117 5.95 -1.74 12.34
N SER A 118 5.82 -0.47 12.74
CA SER A 118 5.24 -0.10 14.04
C SER A 118 3.72 -0.36 14.08
N PRO A 119 3.15 -0.79 15.22
CA PRO A 119 1.70 -0.80 15.45
C PRO A 119 1.00 0.54 15.14
N GLU A 120 1.73 1.64 15.23
CA GLU A 120 1.24 3.00 15.03
C GLU A 120 0.77 3.29 13.59
N PHE A 121 1.18 2.47 12.61
CA PHE A 121 0.60 2.52 11.27
C PHE A 121 -0.92 2.30 11.30
N GLY A 122 -1.44 1.52 12.24
CA GLY A 122 -2.88 1.31 12.45
C GLY A 122 -3.66 2.57 12.84
N LYS A 123 -3.00 3.70 13.12
CA LYS A 123 -3.65 4.99 13.41
C LYS A 123 -4.15 5.72 12.16
N PHE A 124 -3.67 5.36 10.97
CA PHE A 124 -4.10 5.99 9.72
C PHE A 124 -5.47 5.48 9.27
N SER A 125 -6.52 5.82 10.00
CA SER A 125 -7.88 5.30 9.75
C SER A 125 -8.45 5.65 8.36
N ASN A 126 -7.90 6.66 7.67
CA ASN A 126 -8.29 7.06 6.32
C ASN A 126 -7.43 6.41 5.22
N LEU A 127 -6.43 5.60 5.57
CA LEU A 127 -5.46 5.05 4.62
C LEU A 127 -6.15 4.06 3.68
N LYS A 128 -5.91 4.27 2.39
CA LYS A 128 -6.35 3.44 1.26
C LYS A 128 -5.18 2.71 0.62
N ASN A 129 -3.99 3.29 0.64
CA ASN A 129 -2.81 2.71 0.01
C ASN A 129 -1.61 2.78 0.97
N LEU A 130 -1.02 1.63 1.25
CA LEU A 130 0.21 1.51 2.02
C LEU A 130 1.22 0.69 1.23
N ASP A 131 2.32 1.33 0.82
CA ASP A 131 3.43 0.66 0.16
C ASP A 131 4.71 0.85 0.99
N LEU A 132 5.22 -0.26 1.54
CA LEU A 132 6.46 -0.35 2.28
C LEU A 132 7.46 -1.31 1.59
N SER A 133 7.18 -1.69 0.34
CA SER A 133 7.94 -2.72 -0.39
C SER A 133 9.40 -2.32 -0.61
N HIS A 134 10.28 -3.30 -0.77
CA HIS A 134 11.69 -3.10 -1.10
C HIS A 134 12.40 -2.10 -0.19
N SER A 135 12.12 -2.13 1.11
CA SER A 135 12.59 -1.10 2.04
C SER A 135 13.38 -1.63 3.23
N TYR A 136 13.77 -2.91 3.18
CA TYR A 136 14.56 -3.59 4.19
C TYR A 136 13.94 -3.60 5.60
N PHE A 137 12.63 -3.39 5.74
CA PHE A 137 11.96 -3.55 7.04
C PHE A 137 12.21 -4.94 7.60
N SER A 138 12.29 -5.05 8.93
CA SER A 138 12.50 -6.32 9.62
C SER A 138 11.50 -6.57 10.75
N GLY A 139 11.48 -7.81 11.24
CA GLY A 139 10.63 -8.19 12.38
C GLY A 139 9.24 -8.64 11.95
N GLN A 140 8.20 -8.25 12.68
CA GLN A 140 6.84 -8.78 12.51
C GLN A 140 5.90 -7.76 11.88
N ILE A 141 4.93 -8.25 11.10
CA ILE A 141 3.74 -7.47 10.73
C ILE A 141 2.87 -7.31 11.99
N PRO A 142 2.64 -6.09 12.49
CA PRO A 142 1.79 -5.87 13.65
C PRO A 142 0.32 -6.09 13.29
N TYR A 143 -0.48 -6.63 14.23
CA TYR A 143 -1.89 -6.93 13.97
C TYR A 143 -2.71 -5.65 13.74
N GLU A 144 -2.23 -4.50 14.21
CA GLU A 144 -2.85 -3.19 14.03
C GLU A 144 -2.96 -2.76 12.57
N ILE A 145 -2.23 -3.40 11.63
CA ILE A 145 -2.47 -3.21 10.19
C ILE A 145 -3.91 -3.60 9.82
N SER A 146 -4.50 -4.59 10.51
CA SER A 146 -5.92 -4.93 10.33
C SER A 146 -6.87 -3.80 10.70
N HIS A 147 -6.46 -2.80 11.49
CA HIS A 147 -7.32 -1.66 11.83
C HIS A 147 -7.54 -0.69 10.65
N LEU A 148 -6.79 -0.84 9.55
CA LEU A 148 -6.89 -0.03 8.34
C LEU A 148 -8.08 -0.47 7.49
N SER A 149 -9.31 -0.31 7.99
CA SER A 149 -10.53 -0.83 7.36
C SER A 149 -10.86 -0.21 5.98
N ASN A 150 -10.28 0.94 5.66
CA ASN A 150 -10.40 1.61 4.36
C ASN A 150 -9.32 1.20 3.34
N LEU A 151 -8.40 0.31 3.73
CA LEU A 151 -7.26 -0.07 2.90
C LEU A 151 -7.72 -0.83 1.65
N GLN A 152 -7.20 -0.39 0.52
CA GLN A 152 -7.48 -0.92 -0.82
C GLN A 152 -6.24 -1.56 -1.43
N SER A 153 -5.04 -1.09 -1.08
CA SER A 153 -3.78 -1.69 -1.54
C SER A 153 -2.79 -1.76 -0.38
N LEU A 154 -2.23 -2.96 -0.17
CA LEU A 154 -1.19 -3.23 0.81
C LEU A 154 -0.03 -3.96 0.13
N CYS A 155 1.11 -3.28 0.02
CA CYS A 155 2.34 -3.83 -0.53
C CYS A 155 3.43 -3.83 0.54
N LEU A 156 3.84 -5.02 0.96
CA LEU A 156 4.92 -5.22 1.96
C LEU A 156 6.08 -6.04 1.39
N SER A 157 6.07 -6.29 0.08
CA SER A 157 6.97 -7.20 -0.62
C SER A 157 8.45 -6.91 -0.43
N ASP A 158 9.26 -7.95 -0.52
CA ASP A 158 10.72 -7.89 -0.49
C ASP A 158 11.28 -7.12 0.72
N ASN A 159 10.79 -7.51 1.90
CA ASN A 159 11.29 -7.08 3.20
C ASN A 159 11.68 -8.30 4.06
N SER A 160 12.53 -8.11 5.07
CA SER A 160 12.90 -9.15 6.03
C SER A 160 11.88 -9.29 7.17
N ILE A 161 10.59 -9.21 6.83
CA ILE A 161 9.47 -9.28 7.76
C ILE A 161 8.84 -10.66 7.76
N ARG A 162 8.16 -10.98 8.85
CA ARG A 162 7.38 -12.20 9.01
C ARG A 162 6.00 -11.92 9.55
N LEU A 163 5.09 -12.86 9.37
CA LEU A 163 3.81 -12.83 10.08
C LEU A 163 4.05 -12.85 11.60
N GLY A 164 3.25 -12.10 12.34
CA GLY A 164 3.25 -12.10 13.80
C GLY A 164 2.77 -13.44 14.39
N PRO A 165 2.58 -13.53 15.72
CA PRO A 165 2.01 -14.72 16.35
C PRO A 165 0.55 -14.99 15.97
N GLN A 166 -0.11 -14.01 15.35
CA GLN A 166 -1.48 -14.15 14.84
C GLN A 166 -1.48 -14.88 13.50
N ASN A 167 -2.55 -15.62 13.22
CA ASN A 167 -2.69 -16.30 11.94
C ASN A 167 -2.95 -15.30 10.79
N PHE A 168 -2.76 -15.75 9.55
CA PHE A 168 -2.90 -14.89 8.37
C PHE A 168 -4.34 -14.35 8.22
N GLU A 169 -5.34 -15.11 8.65
CA GLU A 169 -6.75 -14.69 8.64
C GLU A 169 -7.00 -13.45 9.50
N MET A 170 -6.40 -13.37 10.69
CA MET A 170 -6.56 -12.22 11.60
C MET A 170 -5.99 -10.93 11.03
N LEU A 171 -4.91 -10.99 10.23
CA LEU A 171 -4.36 -9.82 9.56
C LEU A 171 -5.37 -9.21 8.56
N LEU A 172 -6.15 -10.08 7.89
CA LEU A 172 -7.08 -9.67 6.84
C LEU A 172 -8.51 -9.41 7.34
N GLN A 173 -8.82 -9.75 8.60
CA GLN A 173 -10.18 -9.78 9.15
C GLN A 173 -11.02 -8.53 8.85
N ASN A 174 -10.41 -7.35 8.91
CA ASN A 174 -11.09 -6.06 8.75
C ASN A 174 -10.76 -5.36 7.42
N LEU A 175 -9.88 -5.93 6.59
CA LEU A 175 -9.45 -5.36 5.31
C LEU A 175 -10.48 -5.66 4.19
N THR A 176 -11.74 -5.30 4.44
CA THR A 176 -12.88 -5.67 3.58
C THR A 176 -12.92 -4.92 2.25
N GLN A 177 -12.18 -3.82 2.12
CA GLN A 177 -12.08 -3.00 0.91
C GLN A 177 -10.84 -3.33 0.06
N LEU A 178 -10.06 -4.34 0.46
CA LEU A 178 -8.78 -4.67 -0.16
C LEU A 178 -8.97 -5.14 -1.61
N ARG A 179 -8.23 -4.50 -2.52
CA ARG A 179 -8.16 -4.79 -3.96
C ARG A 179 -6.85 -5.44 -4.32
N GLU A 180 -5.78 -4.99 -3.69
CA GLU A 180 -4.42 -5.47 -3.95
C GLU A 180 -3.75 -5.87 -2.65
N LEU A 181 -3.21 -7.09 -2.63
CA LEU A 181 -2.38 -7.60 -1.57
C LEU A 181 -1.11 -8.19 -2.18
N ASP A 182 0.03 -7.52 -1.95
CA ASP A 182 1.34 -7.99 -2.33
C ASP A 182 2.21 -8.24 -1.08
N LEU A 183 2.43 -9.52 -0.80
CA LEU A 183 3.28 -10.00 0.30
C LEU A 183 4.46 -10.81 -0.26
N THR A 184 4.82 -10.60 -1.52
CA THR A 184 5.90 -11.31 -2.22
C THR A 184 7.20 -11.33 -1.39
N SER A 185 7.83 -12.50 -1.29
CA SER A 185 9.13 -12.70 -0.64
C SER A 185 9.16 -12.30 0.85
N ILE A 186 8.05 -12.43 1.58
CA ILE A 186 8.04 -12.26 3.05
C ILE A 186 7.67 -13.56 3.76
N ASN A 187 8.13 -13.75 4.99
CA ASN A 187 7.90 -15.00 5.69
C ASN A 187 6.51 -15.06 6.33
N ILE A 188 5.52 -15.59 5.60
CA ILE A 188 4.18 -15.83 6.12
C ILE A 188 4.10 -17.15 6.88
N SER A 189 4.70 -18.23 6.35
CA SER A 189 4.70 -19.57 6.98
C SER A 189 3.36 -19.95 7.61
N SER A 190 2.30 -19.87 6.81
CA SER A 190 0.91 -20.10 7.25
C SER A 190 0.10 -20.78 6.15
N THR A 191 -1.13 -21.18 6.47
CA THR A 191 -2.11 -21.61 5.48
C THR A 191 -2.83 -20.41 4.86
N ILE A 192 -3.34 -20.56 3.63
CA ILE A 192 -4.14 -19.53 2.96
C ILE A 192 -5.50 -19.40 3.67
N PRO A 193 -5.94 -18.18 4.07
CA PRO A 193 -7.24 -17.96 4.71
C PRO A 193 -8.40 -18.16 3.73
N LEU A 194 -9.59 -18.44 4.27
CA LEU A 194 -10.78 -18.70 3.45
C LEU A 194 -11.51 -17.42 2.99
N ASN A 195 -11.30 -16.31 3.71
CA ASN A 195 -12.13 -15.11 3.64
C ASN A 195 -11.31 -13.89 3.17
N PHE A 196 -10.98 -13.84 1.88
CA PHE A 196 -10.45 -12.63 1.26
C PHE A 196 -11.57 -11.62 0.98
N SER A 197 -11.20 -10.35 0.79
CA SER A 197 -12.15 -9.34 0.31
C SER A 197 -12.74 -9.75 -1.04
N SER A 198 -14.04 -9.52 -1.21
CA SER A 198 -14.70 -9.69 -2.51
C SER A 198 -14.28 -8.65 -3.54
N HIS A 199 -13.57 -7.59 -3.15
CA HIS A 199 -13.03 -6.56 -4.03
C HIS A 199 -11.63 -6.89 -4.56
N LEU A 200 -11.04 -8.00 -4.12
CA LEU A 200 -9.66 -8.36 -4.46
C LEU A 200 -9.52 -8.61 -5.97
N THR A 201 -8.60 -7.87 -6.59
CA THR A 201 -8.20 -7.98 -8.00
C THR A 201 -6.81 -8.61 -8.13
N THR A 202 -5.91 -8.34 -7.19
CA THR A 202 -4.53 -8.83 -7.22
C THR A 202 -4.16 -9.47 -5.89
N LEU A 203 -3.68 -10.71 -5.97
CA LEU A 203 -3.13 -11.44 -4.82
C LEU A 203 -1.76 -12.02 -5.20
N SER A 204 -0.69 -11.42 -4.68
CA SER A 204 0.67 -11.91 -4.86
C SER A 204 1.24 -12.42 -3.53
N LEU A 205 1.47 -13.72 -3.48
CA LEU A 205 2.03 -14.45 -2.33
C LEU A 205 3.24 -15.30 -2.77
N PHE A 206 3.96 -14.83 -3.80
CA PHE A 206 5.18 -15.47 -4.30
C PHE A 206 6.20 -15.66 -3.16
N GLU A 207 6.74 -16.88 -3.03
CA GLU A 207 7.83 -17.18 -2.09
C GLU A 207 7.54 -16.72 -0.64
N THR A 208 6.38 -17.10 -0.11
CA THR A 208 5.95 -16.67 1.25
C THR A 208 6.02 -17.78 2.30
N GLY A 209 6.45 -18.98 1.90
CA GLY A 209 6.49 -20.16 2.77
C GLY A 209 5.09 -20.70 3.11
N LEU A 210 4.08 -20.40 2.30
CA LEU A 210 2.74 -20.95 2.49
C LEU A 210 2.77 -22.48 2.42
N TYR A 211 1.95 -23.10 3.26
CA TYR A 211 1.82 -24.56 3.31
C TYR A 211 0.35 -24.99 3.35
N GLY A 212 0.11 -26.29 3.18
CA GLY A 212 -1.22 -26.89 3.27
C GLY A 212 -1.95 -26.87 1.94
N LEU A 213 -3.27 -26.68 1.97
CA LEU A 213 -4.12 -26.74 0.79
C LEU A 213 -4.52 -25.35 0.29
N ILE A 214 -4.49 -25.17 -1.03
CA ILE A 214 -5.11 -24.01 -1.69
C ILE A 214 -6.63 -24.15 -1.56
N PRO A 215 -7.32 -23.22 -0.90
CA PRO A 215 -8.76 -23.29 -0.74
C PRO A 215 -9.49 -23.03 -2.06
N GLU A 216 -10.49 -23.85 -2.37
CA GLU A 216 -11.26 -23.72 -3.62
C GLU A 216 -11.91 -22.33 -3.78
N SER A 217 -12.24 -21.67 -2.66
CA SER A 217 -12.84 -20.33 -2.65
C SER A 217 -12.00 -19.25 -3.31
N ILE A 218 -10.66 -19.40 -3.37
CA ILE A 218 -9.77 -18.42 -3.99
C ILE A 218 -10.05 -18.26 -5.49
N PHE A 219 -10.39 -19.38 -6.16
CA PHE A 219 -10.73 -19.42 -7.58
C PHE A 219 -12.14 -18.87 -7.88
N HIS A 220 -12.92 -18.59 -6.83
CA HIS A 220 -14.28 -18.10 -6.89
C HIS A 220 -14.40 -16.62 -6.48
N LEU A 221 -13.26 -15.94 -6.26
CA LEU A 221 -13.26 -14.50 -6.01
C LEU A 221 -13.74 -13.74 -7.26
N PRO A 222 -14.79 -12.90 -7.15
CA PRO A 222 -15.53 -12.42 -8.31
C PRO A 222 -14.78 -11.39 -9.17
N ASN A 223 -13.77 -10.73 -8.60
CA ASN A 223 -13.00 -9.68 -9.25
C ASN A 223 -11.51 -10.03 -9.41
N LEU A 224 -11.09 -11.24 -9.04
CA LEU A 224 -9.66 -11.59 -9.03
C LEU A 224 -9.15 -11.69 -10.48
N GLU A 225 -8.09 -10.95 -10.77
CA GLU A 225 -7.44 -10.83 -12.08
C GLU A 225 -6.07 -11.49 -12.11
N THR A 226 -5.28 -11.27 -11.05
CA THR A 226 -3.93 -11.85 -10.91
C THR A 226 -3.82 -12.64 -9.61
N LEU A 227 -3.42 -13.90 -9.74
CA LEU A 227 -3.09 -14.79 -8.62
C LEU A 227 -1.69 -15.36 -8.78
N ASP A 228 -0.79 -14.99 -7.88
CA ASP A 228 0.54 -15.58 -7.78
C ASP A 228 0.73 -16.29 -6.44
N LEU A 229 0.84 -17.61 -6.49
CA LEU A 229 1.17 -18.48 -5.35
C LEU A 229 2.49 -19.22 -5.56
N SER A 230 3.27 -18.83 -6.57
CA SER A 230 4.43 -19.59 -6.98
C SER A 230 5.55 -19.58 -5.94
N SER A 231 6.45 -20.56 -6.04
CA SER A 231 7.55 -20.77 -5.08
C SER A 231 7.11 -21.06 -3.64
N ASN A 232 5.91 -21.62 -3.45
CA ASN A 232 5.45 -22.17 -2.16
C ASN A 232 5.47 -23.70 -2.22
N TYR A 233 6.63 -24.30 -1.93
CA TYR A 233 6.89 -25.74 -2.15
C TYR A 233 6.05 -26.68 -1.26
N GLU A 234 5.63 -26.24 -0.08
CA GLU A 234 4.77 -27.01 0.84
C GLU A 234 3.28 -26.76 0.61
N LEU A 235 2.95 -25.84 -0.30
CA LEU A 235 1.59 -25.58 -0.70
C LEU A 235 1.16 -26.62 -1.74
N SER A 236 -0.04 -27.16 -1.55
CA SER A 236 -0.63 -28.17 -2.40
C SER A 236 -2.02 -27.77 -2.86
N GLY A 237 -2.45 -28.27 -4.01
CA GLY A 237 -3.75 -27.90 -4.55
C GLY A 237 -4.21 -28.78 -5.69
N TYR A 238 -5.47 -28.55 -6.07
CA TYR A 238 -6.11 -29.15 -7.23
C TYR A 238 -7.02 -28.10 -7.83
N PHE A 239 -7.24 -28.18 -9.15
CA PHE A 239 -8.22 -27.32 -9.78
C PHE A 239 -9.64 -27.71 -9.31
N PRO A 240 -10.53 -26.73 -9.10
CA PRO A 240 -11.94 -26.99 -8.80
C PRO A 240 -12.55 -27.96 -9.84
N LYS A 241 -13.35 -28.92 -9.37
CA LYS A 241 -14.13 -29.82 -10.27
C LYS A 241 -15.38 -29.14 -10.83
N THR A 242 -15.83 -28.10 -10.13
CA THR A 242 -16.93 -27.24 -10.54
C THR A 242 -16.46 -26.31 -11.65
N LYS A 243 -17.39 -25.86 -12.51
CA LYS A 243 -17.08 -24.77 -13.43
C LYS A 243 -16.66 -23.57 -12.61
N TRP A 244 -15.55 -22.94 -13.00
CA TRP A 244 -15.13 -21.66 -12.43
C TRP A 244 -16.34 -20.74 -12.52
N ASN A 245 -16.91 -20.42 -11.37
CA ASN A 245 -18.20 -19.76 -11.31
C ASN A 245 -17.95 -18.29 -11.71
N SER A 246 -17.87 -18.01 -13.00
CA SER A 246 -17.91 -16.66 -13.58
C SER A 246 -16.84 -15.65 -13.12
N SER A 247 -15.57 -16.03 -12.98
CA SER A 247 -14.48 -15.05 -13.03
C SER A 247 -13.94 -14.94 -14.46
N ALA A 248 -14.68 -14.25 -15.33
CA ALA A 248 -14.09 -13.72 -16.58
C ALA A 248 -12.92 -12.75 -16.31
N SER A 249 -12.67 -12.44 -15.04
CA SER A 249 -11.60 -11.58 -14.55
C SER A 249 -10.25 -12.27 -14.44
N LEU A 250 -10.14 -13.57 -14.10
CA LEU A 250 -8.80 -14.15 -13.86
C LEU A 250 -8.02 -14.23 -15.17
N VAL A 251 -6.99 -13.39 -15.27
CA VAL A 251 -6.17 -13.15 -16.46
C VAL A 251 -4.81 -13.84 -16.29
N GLU A 252 -4.24 -13.75 -15.09
CA GLU A 252 -2.89 -14.23 -14.78
C GLU A 252 -2.91 -15.22 -13.61
N LEU A 253 -2.40 -16.43 -13.85
CA LEU A 253 -2.28 -17.49 -12.84
C LEU A 253 -0.86 -18.05 -12.79
N HIS A 254 -0.21 -17.88 -11.64
CA HIS A 254 1.16 -18.31 -11.40
C HIS A 254 1.21 -19.34 -10.27
N LEU A 255 1.50 -20.59 -10.64
CA LEU A 255 1.54 -21.76 -9.74
C LEU A 255 2.84 -22.57 -9.90
N SER A 256 3.89 -21.99 -10.47
CA SER A 256 5.20 -22.65 -10.57
C SER A 256 5.73 -23.00 -9.17
N SER A 257 6.35 -24.18 -9.04
CA SER A 257 6.94 -24.62 -7.76
C SER A 257 5.94 -24.76 -6.61
N VAL A 258 4.69 -25.14 -6.93
CA VAL A 258 3.64 -25.56 -5.99
C VAL A 258 3.34 -27.05 -6.23
N ASN A 259 3.00 -27.81 -5.19
CA ASN A 259 2.58 -29.21 -5.32
C ASN A 259 1.13 -29.32 -5.83
N PHE A 260 0.92 -28.98 -7.10
CA PHE A 260 -0.41 -28.90 -7.71
C PHE A 260 -0.72 -30.15 -8.55
N SER A 261 -1.74 -30.90 -8.13
CA SER A 261 -2.11 -32.17 -8.78
C SER A 261 -2.79 -31.95 -10.14
N CYS A 262 -2.28 -32.62 -11.17
CA CYS A 262 -2.70 -32.42 -12.56
C CYS A 262 -3.96 -33.22 -12.90
N ASN A 263 -5.08 -32.51 -13.00
CA ASN A 263 -6.07 -32.67 -14.06
C ASN A 263 -6.56 -31.26 -14.38
N LEU A 264 -5.94 -30.59 -15.36
CA LEU A 264 -6.47 -29.32 -15.88
C LEU A 264 -7.92 -29.59 -16.31
N PRO A 265 -8.94 -28.99 -15.68
CA PRO A 265 -10.30 -29.22 -16.11
C PRO A 265 -10.43 -28.74 -17.56
N GLU A 266 -11.11 -29.50 -18.42
CA GLU A 266 -11.38 -29.12 -19.82
C GLU A 266 -12.05 -27.74 -19.94
N SER A 267 -12.60 -27.22 -18.84
CA SER A 267 -13.18 -25.90 -18.68
C SER A 267 -12.19 -24.79 -18.31
N LEU A 268 -10.86 -25.01 -18.33
CA LEU A 268 -9.89 -23.91 -18.17
C LEU A 268 -10.08 -22.95 -19.34
N GLY A 269 -10.85 -21.91 -19.06
CA GLY A 269 -11.59 -21.15 -20.05
C GLY A 269 -10.71 -20.31 -20.96
N TYR A 270 -11.26 -20.02 -22.13
CA TYR A 270 -10.77 -19.16 -23.21
C TYR A 270 -10.38 -17.72 -22.82
N HIS A 271 -10.21 -17.40 -21.53
CA HIS A 271 -9.99 -16.06 -20.97
C HIS A 271 -8.64 -15.87 -20.26
N LEU A 272 -7.92 -16.93 -19.90
CA LEU A 272 -6.58 -16.82 -19.31
C LEU A 272 -5.58 -16.36 -20.37
N THR A 273 -4.89 -15.24 -20.14
CA THR A 273 -3.85 -14.75 -21.05
C THR A 273 -2.47 -15.32 -20.68
N SER A 274 -2.26 -15.64 -19.41
CA SER A 274 -1.01 -16.19 -18.90
C SER A 274 -1.27 -17.23 -17.82
N VAL A 275 -0.78 -18.45 -18.05
CA VAL A 275 -0.70 -19.50 -17.03
C VAL A 275 0.75 -19.95 -16.95
N ARG A 276 1.40 -19.68 -15.81
CA ARG A 276 2.76 -20.17 -15.54
C ARG A 276 2.70 -21.25 -14.48
N TYR A 277 3.00 -22.47 -14.90
CA TYR A 277 3.18 -23.61 -14.01
C TYR A 277 4.40 -24.41 -14.46
N SER A 278 5.16 -24.92 -13.50
CA SER A 278 6.24 -25.87 -13.73
C SER A 278 6.04 -27.01 -12.75
N SER A 279 5.62 -28.17 -13.23
CA SER A 279 5.53 -29.36 -12.40
C SER A 279 6.95 -29.84 -12.08
N SER A 280 7.29 -29.90 -10.79
CA SER A 280 8.50 -30.60 -10.32
C SER A 280 8.38 -32.13 -10.45
N LEU A 281 7.24 -32.65 -10.92
CA LEU A 281 7.08 -34.04 -11.31
C LEU A 281 7.65 -34.25 -12.73
N GLN A 282 8.97 -34.43 -12.81
CA GLN A 282 9.52 -35.35 -13.80
C GLN A 282 9.25 -36.80 -13.32
N PRO A 283 9.03 -37.76 -14.24
CA PRO A 283 8.63 -39.13 -13.94
C PRO A 283 9.63 -39.89 -13.05
#